data_AF-A0A245ZT27-F1
#
_entry.id   AF-A0A245ZT27-F1
#
_cell.length_a   1.000
_cell.length_b   1.000
_cell.length_c   1.000
_cell.angle_alpha   90.00
_cell.angle_beta   90.00
_cell.angle_gamma   90.00
#
_symmetry.space_group_name_H-M   'P 1'
#
loop_
_entity.id
_entity.type
_entity.pdbx_description
1 polymer ?
#
loop_
_entity_poly.entity_id
_entity_poly.type
_entity_poly.pdbx_seq_one_letter_code
_entity_poly.pdbx_strand_id
1 'polypeptide(L)'
;MISAALAREAGHQIFALSIDYNQRHQVELAAARRIARALGAVRHVVLPIDLSAFGGSALTAEIDVPKDGVGGDIPVTYVPARNTVFLSLALAWAEAAGARSLYIGVNALDYSGYPDCRPEFIAGFERLAELATKAGVDGEAFRIHAPLQHMTKADIVREGTRLGLDLGLSWSCYDPTPAGTHCGLCDSCRIRHKGFEDAAIADPTIYAVTPPAP
;
A
#
# COMPACT_ATOMS: atom_id res chain seq x y z
N MET A 1 3.10 4.37 -4.04
CA MET A 1 3.97 5.13 -4.96
C MET A 1 3.84 4.61 -6.39
N ILE A 2 4.34 3.41 -6.73
CA ILE A 2 4.40 2.90 -8.12
C ILE A 2 3.00 2.88 -8.77
N SER A 3 1.97 2.38 -8.08
CA SER A 3 0.58 2.37 -8.61
C SER A 3 0.07 3.78 -8.98
N ALA A 4 0.35 4.80 -8.16
CA ALA A 4 -0.01 6.19 -8.49
C ALA A 4 0.82 6.77 -9.65
N ALA A 5 2.08 6.37 -9.79
CA ALA A 5 2.91 6.78 -10.92
C ALA A 5 2.43 6.15 -12.24
N LEU A 6 1.97 4.90 -12.21
CA LEU A 6 1.34 4.22 -13.35
C LEU A 6 0.01 4.88 -13.74
N ALA A 7 -0.80 5.29 -12.77
CA ALA A 7 -2.00 6.08 -13.05
C ALA A 7 -1.65 7.39 -13.78
N ARG A 8 -0.57 8.08 -13.35
CA ARG A 8 -0.09 9.30 -14.00
C ARG A 8 0.42 9.03 -15.42
N GLU A 9 1.18 7.96 -15.63
CA GLU A 9 1.66 7.55 -16.95
C GLU A 9 0.50 7.23 -17.91
N ALA A 10 -0.59 6.65 -17.40
CA ALA A 10 -1.83 6.42 -18.14
C ALA A 10 -2.65 7.70 -18.41
N GLY A 11 -2.16 8.87 -18.01
CA GLY A 11 -2.81 10.17 -18.27
C GLY A 11 -3.83 10.61 -17.23
N HIS A 12 -3.94 9.92 -16.09
CA HIS A 12 -4.86 10.32 -15.03
C HIS A 12 -4.28 11.44 -14.14
N GLN A 13 -5.16 12.34 -13.70
CA GLN A 13 -4.87 13.23 -12.58
C GLN A 13 -4.90 12.44 -11.26
N ILE A 14 -3.96 12.74 -10.37
CA ILE A 14 -3.81 11.99 -9.12
C ILE A 14 -4.58 12.66 -7.98
N PHE A 15 -5.59 11.96 -7.47
CA PHE A 15 -6.23 12.22 -6.19
C PHE A 15 -5.74 11.16 -5.20
N ALA A 16 -4.90 11.55 -4.25
CA ALA A 16 -4.27 10.64 -3.32
C ALA A 16 -5.07 10.55 -2.01
N LEU A 17 -5.41 9.35 -1.59
CA LEU A 17 -5.99 9.06 -0.28
C LEU A 17 -4.96 8.32 0.57
N SER A 18 -4.70 8.81 1.78
CA SER A 18 -3.96 8.10 2.81
C SER A 18 -4.85 7.95 4.02
N ILE A 19 -4.89 6.76 4.62
CA ILE A 19 -5.69 6.52 5.81
C ILE A 19 -4.75 6.51 7.01
N ASP A 20 -5.03 7.38 7.97
CA ASP A 20 -4.46 7.32 9.31
C ASP A 20 -5.37 6.43 10.13
N TYR A 21 -5.07 5.13 10.14
CA TYR A 21 -5.91 4.14 10.81
C TYR A 21 -5.51 3.89 12.27
N ASN A 22 -4.85 4.87 12.89
CA ASN A 22 -4.20 4.77 14.19
C ASN A 22 -3.06 3.72 14.21
N GLN A 23 -2.31 3.64 13.10
CA GLN A 23 -1.13 2.81 13.03
C GLN A 23 -0.03 3.33 13.98
N ARG A 24 0.73 2.39 14.55
CA ARG A 24 1.77 2.67 15.56
C ARG A 24 2.76 3.77 15.16
N HIS A 25 3.11 3.88 13.88
CA HIS A 25 4.11 4.85 13.41
C HIS A 25 3.55 5.75 12.30
N GLN A 26 3.67 7.06 12.51
CA GLN A 26 3.18 8.11 11.59
C GLN A 26 4.17 8.44 10.45
N VAL A 27 5.35 7.80 10.44
CA VAL A 27 6.41 8.02 9.45
C VAL A 27 5.96 7.69 8.03
N GLU A 28 5.10 6.69 7.87
CA GLU A 28 4.54 6.33 6.57
C GLU A 28 3.60 7.40 6.01
N LEU A 29 2.85 8.12 6.86
CA LEU A 29 2.01 9.24 6.40
C LEU A 29 2.87 10.43 5.98
N ALA A 30 3.99 10.67 6.66
CA ALA A 30 4.97 11.67 6.23
C ALA A 30 5.57 11.30 4.85
N ALA A 31 5.90 10.02 4.64
CA ALA A 31 6.32 9.52 3.34
C ALA A 31 5.22 9.69 2.28
N ALA A 32 3.97 9.31 2.58
CA ALA A 32 2.84 9.45 1.68
C ALA A 32 2.65 10.91 1.22
N ARG A 33 2.78 11.89 2.13
CA ARG A 33 2.72 13.33 1.78
C ARG A 33 3.84 13.75 0.82
N ARG A 34 5.08 13.31 1.06
CA ARG A 34 6.21 13.59 0.15
C ARG A 34 5.97 12.98 -1.23
N ILE A 35 5.48 11.75 -1.27
CA ILE A 35 5.21 11.01 -2.51
C ILE A 35 4.08 11.67 -3.30
N ALA A 36 2.97 12.02 -2.63
CA ALA A 36 1.85 12.70 -3.28
C ALA A 36 2.30 14.03 -3.92
N ARG A 37 3.14 14.79 -3.21
CA ARG A 37 3.75 16.02 -3.75
C ARG A 37 4.67 15.73 -4.94
N ALA A 38 5.58 14.77 -4.81
CA ALA A 38 6.53 14.41 -5.88
C ALA A 38 5.82 13.90 -7.15
N LEU A 39 4.66 13.25 -7.00
CA LEU A 39 3.85 12.79 -8.11
C LEU A 39 2.94 13.86 -8.71
N GLY A 40 2.81 15.02 -8.08
CA GLY A 40 1.94 16.10 -8.55
C GLY A 40 0.45 15.82 -8.29
N ALA A 41 0.13 15.22 -7.14
CA ALA A 41 -1.26 14.99 -6.76
C ALA A 41 -2.04 16.31 -6.71
N VAL A 42 -3.18 16.36 -7.42
CA VAL A 42 -4.10 17.50 -7.45
C VAL A 42 -4.67 17.75 -6.06
N ARG A 43 -4.96 16.66 -5.34
CA ARG A 43 -5.43 16.70 -3.96
C ARG A 43 -4.91 15.48 -3.21
N HIS A 44 -4.43 15.70 -2.00
CA HIS A 44 -4.04 14.64 -1.06
C HIS A 44 -4.88 14.77 0.20
N VAL A 45 -5.66 13.74 0.51
CA VAL A 45 -6.42 13.64 1.77
C VAL A 45 -5.73 12.62 2.67
N VAL A 46 -5.48 13.03 3.92
CA VAL A 46 -5.12 12.12 5.02
C VAL A 46 -6.35 12.00 5.91
N LEU A 47 -6.99 10.83 5.90
CA LEU A 47 -8.28 10.59 6.57
C LEU A 47 -8.06 9.78 7.86
N PRO A 48 -8.36 10.35 9.04
CA PRO A 48 -8.28 9.61 10.30
C PRO A 48 -9.47 8.65 10.46
N ILE A 49 -9.19 7.36 10.74
CA ILE A 49 -10.18 6.31 11.00
C ILE A 49 -9.64 5.34 12.04
N ASP A 50 -10.12 5.42 13.27
CA ASP A 50 -9.63 4.52 14.30
C ASP A 50 -10.18 3.08 14.13
N LEU A 51 -9.40 2.22 13.48
CA LEU A 51 -9.73 0.80 13.34
C LEU A 51 -9.41 -0.02 14.59
N SER A 52 -8.63 0.52 15.53
CA SER A 52 -8.31 -0.17 16.79
C SER A 52 -9.56 -0.42 17.64
N ALA A 53 -10.62 0.37 17.43
CA ALA A 53 -11.92 0.19 18.05
C ALA A 53 -12.61 -1.14 17.71
N PHE A 54 -12.25 -1.80 16.60
CA PHE A 54 -12.84 -3.08 16.18
C PHE A 54 -11.98 -4.29 16.56
N GLY A 55 -10.70 -4.08 16.86
CA GLY A 55 -9.74 -5.14 17.17
C GLY A 55 -8.29 -4.70 16.96
N GLY A 56 -7.35 -5.43 17.55
CA GLY A 56 -5.92 -5.15 17.49
C GLY A 56 -5.17 -6.03 16.49
N SER A 57 -4.09 -5.49 15.94
CA SER A 57 -3.01 -6.23 15.28
C SER A 57 -1.66 -5.68 15.75
N ALA A 58 -0.55 -6.30 15.37
CA ALA A 58 0.80 -5.76 15.63
C ALA A 58 1.05 -4.37 15.02
N LEU A 59 0.16 -3.88 14.15
CA LEU A 59 0.22 -2.52 13.60
C LEU A 59 -0.67 -1.52 14.35
N THR A 60 -1.60 -1.98 15.19
CA THR A 60 -2.61 -1.12 15.87
C THR A 60 -2.71 -1.35 17.39
N ALA A 61 -1.98 -2.31 17.95
CA ALA A 61 -1.97 -2.66 19.37
C ALA A 61 -0.55 -2.98 19.88
N GLU A 62 -0.40 -3.12 21.20
CA GLU A 62 0.85 -3.53 21.88
C GLU A 62 1.10 -5.03 21.67
N ILE A 63 1.37 -5.41 20.42
CA ILE A 63 1.76 -6.75 20.00
C ILE A 63 3.09 -6.64 19.25
N ASP A 64 4.05 -7.47 19.63
CA ASP A 64 5.37 -7.44 19.01
C ASP A 64 5.31 -7.84 17.53
N VAL A 65 6.01 -7.07 16.69
CA VAL A 65 6.19 -7.39 15.27
C VAL A 65 7.26 -8.47 15.16
N PRO A 66 6.97 -9.65 14.59
CA PRO A 66 7.94 -10.72 14.43
C PRO A 66 9.20 -10.27 13.66
N LYS A 67 10.37 -10.76 14.10
CA LYS A 67 11.68 -10.46 13.51
C LYS A 67 12.38 -11.65 12.87
N ASP A 68 11.89 -12.86 13.15
CA ASP A 68 12.52 -14.12 12.76
C ASP A 68 11.95 -14.70 11.45
N GLY A 69 11.07 -13.97 10.76
CA GLY A 69 10.46 -14.37 9.48
C GLY A 69 8.96 -14.72 9.57
N VAL A 70 8.37 -15.06 8.42
CA VAL A 70 6.94 -15.34 8.27
C VAL A 70 6.65 -16.83 8.50
N GLY A 71 5.62 -17.15 9.30
CA GLY A 71 5.02 -18.49 9.39
C GLY A 71 3.99 -18.77 8.27
N GLY A 72 3.32 -19.93 8.29
CA GLY A 72 2.33 -20.32 7.27
C GLY A 72 0.91 -19.73 7.43
N ASP A 73 0.62 -19.08 8.55
CA ASP A 73 -0.70 -18.53 8.89
C ASP A 73 -0.84 -17.05 8.53
N ILE A 74 -2.07 -16.51 8.61
CA ILE A 74 -2.32 -15.07 8.46
C ILE A 74 -1.46 -14.31 9.50
N PRO A 75 -0.62 -13.36 9.06
CA PRO A 75 0.34 -12.72 9.96
C PRO A 75 -0.37 -11.85 11.00
N VAL A 76 0.23 -11.72 12.19
CA VAL A 76 -0.27 -10.84 13.28
C VAL A 76 -0.29 -9.36 12.92
N THR A 77 0.31 -8.99 11.78
CA THR A 77 0.24 -7.64 11.19
C THR A 77 -1.04 -7.41 10.38
N TYR A 78 -1.87 -8.44 10.17
CA TYR A 78 -3.18 -8.33 9.54
C TYR A 78 -4.14 -7.50 10.40
N VAL A 79 -4.69 -6.44 9.80
CA VAL A 79 -5.82 -5.71 10.37
C VAL A 79 -7.09 -6.21 9.68
N PRO A 80 -8.07 -6.78 10.40
CA PRO A 80 -9.26 -7.38 9.81
C PRO A 80 -9.99 -6.45 8.83
N ALA A 81 -10.20 -6.93 7.60
CA ALA A 81 -10.94 -6.25 6.52
C ALA A 81 -10.46 -4.82 6.20
N ARG A 82 -9.20 -4.48 6.52
CA ARG A 82 -8.66 -3.13 6.35
C ARG A 82 -8.75 -2.64 4.90
N ASN A 83 -8.34 -3.45 3.91
CA ASN A 83 -8.39 -2.98 2.53
C ASN A 83 -9.83 -2.84 2.02
N THR A 84 -10.79 -3.62 2.56
CA THR A 84 -12.22 -3.44 2.28
C THR A 84 -12.70 -2.06 2.72
N VAL A 85 -12.36 -1.65 3.94
CA VAL A 85 -12.68 -0.31 4.46
C VAL A 85 -12.00 0.78 3.64
N PHE A 86 -10.71 0.60 3.32
CA PHE A 86 -9.97 1.61 2.56
C PHE A 86 -10.53 1.81 1.16
N LEU A 87 -10.89 0.72 0.49
CA LEU A 87 -11.43 0.76 -0.86
C LEU A 87 -12.87 1.31 -0.88
N SER A 88 -13.67 1.12 0.19
CA SER A 88 -15.01 1.74 0.28
C SER A 88 -14.93 3.25 0.45
N LEU A 89 -13.96 3.75 1.21
CA LEU A 89 -13.71 5.18 1.37
C LEU A 89 -13.16 5.81 0.10
N ALA A 90 -12.25 5.10 -0.59
CA ALA A 90 -11.76 5.50 -1.89
C ALA A 90 -12.89 5.57 -2.91
N LEU A 91 -13.83 4.61 -2.90
CA LEU A 91 -15.02 4.61 -3.74
C LEU A 91 -15.95 5.80 -3.45
N ALA A 92 -16.26 6.04 -2.19
CA ALA A 92 -17.08 7.19 -1.79
C ALA A 92 -16.46 8.52 -2.25
N TRP A 93 -15.14 8.67 -2.11
CA TRP A 93 -14.46 9.87 -2.58
C TRP A 93 -14.39 9.94 -4.11
N ALA A 94 -14.15 8.82 -4.79
CA ALA A 94 -14.12 8.76 -6.25
C ALA A 94 -15.48 9.17 -6.85
N GLU A 95 -16.59 8.65 -6.30
CA GLU A 95 -17.93 9.05 -6.74
C GLU A 95 -18.15 10.55 -6.56
N ALA A 96 -17.87 11.09 -5.36
CA ALA A 96 -18.02 12.52 -5.07
C ALA A 96 -17.12 13.42 -5.92
N ALA A 97 -15.96 12.92 -6.35
CA ALA A 97 -15.01 13.64 -7.20
C ALA A 97 -15.27 13.43 -8.71
N GLY A 98 -16.24 12.60 -9.10
CA GLY A 98 -16.46 12.23 -10.49
C GLY A 98 -15.37 11.34 -11.10
N ALA A 99 -14.54 10.71 -10.27
CA ALA A 99 -13.52 9.76 -10.71
C ALA A 99 -14.12 8.36 -10.91
N ARG A 100 -13.71 7.67 -11.97
CA ARG A 100 -14.14 6.30 -12.28
C ARG A 100 -13.00 5.28 -12.25
N SER A 101 -11.75 5.75 -12.23
CA SER A 101 -10.57 4.89 -12.08
C SER A 101 -10.04 4.96 -10.65
N LEU A 102 -10.10 3.85 -9.93
CA LEU A 102 -9.46 3.69 -8.62
C LEU A 102 -8.17 2.90 -8.78
N TYR A 103 -7.08 3.37 -8.19
CA TYR A 103 -5.80 2.66 -8.20
C TYR A 103 -5.44 2.20 -6.79
N ILE A 104 -5.12 0.91 -6.65
CA ILE A 104 -4.69 0.31 -5.39
C ILE A 104 -3.37 -0.45 -5.60
N GLY A 105 -2.48 -0.38 -4.61
CA GLY A 105 -1.14 -0.97 -4.67
C GLY A 105 -1.03 -2.37 -4.07
N VAL A 106 -2.11 -3.17 -4.03
CA VAL A 106 -2.06 -4.54 -3.49
C VAL A 106 -1.17 -5.43 -4.35
N ASN A 107 -0.49 -6.37 -3.69
CA ASN A 107 0.33 -7.40 -4.31
C ASN A 107 -0.16 -8.77 -3.81
N ALA A 108 -0.36 -9.73 -4.71
CA ALA A 108 -0.87 -11.06 -4.37
C ALA A 108 0.23 -12.14 -4.29
N LEU A 109 1.45 -11.83 -4.75
CA LEU A 109 2.58 -12.77 -4.73
C LEU A 109 3.32 -12.76 -3.38
N ASP A 110 3.25 -11.65 -2.66
CA ASP A 110 3.80 -11.54 -1.32
C ASP A 110 3.05 -12.48 -0.38
N TYR A 111 3.77 -13.52 0.02
CA TYR A 111 3.49 -14.71 0.86
C TYR A 111 2.69 -14.49 2.16
N SER A 112 1.65 -13.68 2.14
CA SER A 112 1.00 -13.13 3.32
C SER A 112 -0.42 -13.64 3.51
N GLY A 113 -0.95 -14.41 2.56
CA GLY A 113 -2.28 -15.04 2.66
C GLY A 113 -3.46 -14.07 2.67
N TYR A 114 -3.22 -12.75 2.60
CA TYR A 114 -4.25 -11.72 2.71
C TYR A 114 -5.37 -11.92 1.68
N PRO A 115 -6.62 -12.19 2.11
CA PRO A 115 -7.74 -12.40 1.20
C PRO A 115 -8.12 -11.11 0.45
N ASP A 116 -7.83 -9.96 1.04
CA ASP A 116 -8.16 -8.61 0.54
C ASP A 116 -7.07 -8.01 -0.38
N CYS A 117 -6.23 -8.88 -0.97
CA CYS A 117 -5.25 -8.54 -2.01
C CYS A 117 -5.47 -9.32 -3.33
N ARG A 118 -6.42 -10.26 -3.36
CA ARG A 118 -6.60 -11.22 -4.46
C ARG A 118 -7.41 -10.66 -5.64
N PRO A 119 -7.28 -11.24 -6.85
CA PRO A 119 -8.09 -10.82 -8.00
C PRO A 119 -9.60 -10.88 -7.75
N GLU A 120 -10.07 -11.89 -7.01
CA GLU A 120 -11.49 -12.08 -6.69
C GLU A 120 -12.01 -10.97 -5.77
N PHE A 121 -11.18 -10.49 -4.84
CA PHE A 121 -11.51 -9.33 -4.01
C PHE A 121 -11.70 -8.07 -4.86
N ILE A 122 -10.78 -7.81 -5.80
CA ILE A 122 -10.87 -6.66 -6.70
C ILE A 122 -12.11 -6.73 -7.58
N ALA A 123 -12.36 -7.89 -8.22
CA ALA A 123 -13.54 -8.09 -9.06
C ALA A 123 -14.86 -7.98 -8.28
N GLY A 124 -14.90 -8.52 -7.06
CA GLY A 124 -16.05 -8.37 -6.16
C GLY A 124 -16.30 -6.91 -5.77
N PHE A 125 -15.25 -6.13 -5.54
CA PHE A 125 -15.37 -4.72 -5.20
C PHE A 125 -15.81 -3.84 -6.38
N GLU A 126 -15.35 -4.15 -7.59
CA GLU A 126 -15.89 -3.52 -8.80
C GLU A 126 -17.39 -3.79 -8.93
N ARG A 127 -17.81 -5.05 -8.75
CA ARG A 127 -19.23 -5.40 -8.79
C ARG A 127 -20.04 -4.67 -7.71
N LEU A 128 -19.48 -4.51 -6.51
CA LEU A 128 -20.10 -3.72 -5.45
C LEU A 128 -20.24 -2.25 -5.86
N ALA A 129 -19.21 -1.65 -6.46
CA ALA A 129 -19.26 -0.27 -6.94
C ALA A 129 -20.39 -0.04 -7.95
N GLU A 130 -20.58 -0.97 -8.88
CA GLU A 130 -21.70 -0.92 -9.85
C GLU A 130 -23.09 -0.98 -9.19
N LEU A 131 -23.22 -1.68 -8.07
CA LEU A 131 -24.50 -1.88 -7.38
C LEU A 131 -24.81 -0.80 -6.34
N ALA A 132 -23.77 -0.22 -5.72
CA ALA A 132 -23.90 0.55 -4.49
C ALA A 132 -23.64 2.05 -4.67
N THR A 133 -23.43 2.51 -5.90
CA THR A 133 -23.20 3.94 -6.22
C THR A 133 -24.26 4.43 -7.20
N LYS A 134 -24.58 5.73 -7.15
CA LYS A 134 -25.46 6.34 -8.14
C LYS A 134 -24.83 6.24 -9.53
N ALA A 135 -23.55 6.55 -9.63
CA ALA A 135 -22.80 6.47 -10.88
C ALA A 135 -22.87 5.07 -11.50
N GLY A 136 -22.67 4.00 -10.72
CA GLY A 136 -22.80 2.63 -11.20
C GLY A 136 -24.21 2.29 -11.69
N VAL A 137 -25.24 2.70 -10.95
CA VAL A 137 -26.65 2.47 -11.35
C VAL A 137 -27.02 3.25 -12.61
N ASP A 138 -26.45 4.43 -12.82
CA ASP A 138 -26.66 5.27 -14.01
C ASP A 138 -25.79 4.80 -15.22
N GLY A 139 -25.01 3.72 -15.06
CA GLY A 139 -24.20 3.11 -16.14
C GLY A 139 -22.79 3.69 -16.29
N GLU A 140 -22.34 4.52 -15.35
CA GLU A 140 -20.96 5.00 -15.29
C GLU A 140 -20.08 4.05 -14.48
N ALA A 141 -19.52 3.06 -15.19
CA ALA A 141 -18.76 1.99 -14.56
C ALA A 141 -17.50 2.49 -13.84
N PHE A 142 -17.20 1.88 -12.70
CA PHE A 142 -15.95 2.05 -11.97
C PHE A 142 -14.95 0.97 -12.39
N ARG A 143 -13.67 1.35 -12.51
CA ARG A 143 -12.57 0.43 -12.74
C ARG A 143 -11.56 0.51 -11.61
N ILE A 144 -11.26 -0.64 -11.02
CA ILE A 144 -10.25 -0.78 -9.98
C ILE A 144 -8.99 -1.38 -10.60
N HIS A 145 -7.93 -0.60 -10.62
CA HIS A 145 -6.62 -0.95 -11.14
C HIS A 145 -5.73 -1.41 -9.98
N ALA A 146 -5.33 -2.68 -10.00
CA ALA A 146 -4.34 -3.26 -9.09
C ALA A 146 -3.06 -3.63 -9.86
N PRO A 147 -2.30 -2.65 -10.40
CA PRO A 147 -1.23 -2.92 -11.36
C PRO A 147 -0.07 -3.74 -10.79
N LEU A 148 0.08 -3.76 -9.46
CA LEU A 148 1.16 -4.48 -8.79
C LEU A 148 0.78 -5.90 -8.41
N GLN A 149 -0.47 -6.34 -8.67
CA GLN A 149 -1.03 -7.58 -8.11
C GLN A 149 -0.20 -8.83 -8.48
N HIS A 150 0.35 -8.84 -9.70
CA HIS A 150 1.11 -9.97 -10.26
C HIS A 150 2.62 -9.68 -10.42
N MET A 151 3.11 -8.55 -9.90
CA MET A 151 4.53 -8.19 -10.00
C MET A 151 5.32 -8.80 -8.86
N THR A 152 6.51 -9.34 -9.12
CA THR A 152 7.44 -9.65 -8.03
C THR A 152 7.97 -8.35 -7.40
N LYS A 153 8.60 -8.41 -6.23
CA LYS A 153 9.24 -7.22 -5.64
C LYS A 153 10.34 -6.66 -6.54
N ALA A 154 11.09 -7.54 -7.19
CA ALA A 154 12.08 -7.12 -8.17
C ALA A 154 11.43 -6.36 -9.34
N ASP A 155 10.29 -6.84 -9.84
CA ASP A 155 9.55 -6.15 -10.91
C ASP A 155 9.02 -4.79 -10.44
N ILE A 156 8.52 -4.67 -9.20
CA ILE A 156 8.09 -3.39 -8.62
C ILE A 156 9.25 -2.39 -8.53
N VAL A 157 10.45 -2.86 -8.13
CA VAL A 157 11.65 -2.02 -8.06
C VAL A 157 12.09 -1.58 -9.46
N ARG A 158 12.13 -2.50 -10.43
CA ARG A 158 12.45 -2.19 -11.83
C ARG A 158 11.45 -1.19 -12.42
N GLU A 159 10.16 -1.37 -12.13
CA GLU A 159 9.11 -0.50 -12.65
C GLU A 159 9.18 0.90 -12.03
N GLY A 160 9.41 0.99 -10.73
CA GLY A 160 9.66 2.27 -10.08
C GLY A 160 10.87 3.00 -10.65
N THR A 161 11.94 2.26 -10.98
CA THR A 161 13.14 2.81 -11.62
C THR A 161 12.89 3.23 -13.06
N ARG A 162 12.16 2.44 -13.85
CA ARG A 162 11.73 2.78 -15.22
C ARG A 162 10.93 4.07 -15.26
N LEU A 163 10.07 4.27 -14.27
CA LEU A 163 9.24 5.47 -14.10
C LEU A 163 10.04 6.68 -13.57
N GLY A 164 11.35 6.54 -13.32
CA GLY A 164 12.22 7.61 -12.83
C GLY A 164 11.90 8.07 -11.41
N LEU A 165 11.35 7.18 -10.57
CA LEU A 165 10.94 7.52 -9.21
C LEU A 165 12.12 7.43 -8.23
N ASP A 166 12.19 8.38 -7.30
CA ASP A 166 13.02 8.23 -6.11
C ASP A 166 12.36 7.25 -5.13
N LEU A 167 12.78 5.98 -5.20
CA LEU A 167 12.27 4.91 -4.33
C LEU A 167 12.68 5.09 -2.86
N GLY A 168 13.63 5.97 -2.55
CA GLY A 168 14.02 6.36 -1.19
C GLY A 168 12.96 7.19 -0.49
N LEU A 169 12.03 7.82 -1.21
CA LEU A 169 10.90 8.55 -0.60
C LEU A 169 9.90 7.62 0.09
N SER A 170 9.88 6.34 -0.31
CA SER A 170 8.94 5.36 0.21
C SER A 170 9.34 4.80 1.56
N TRP A 171 8.32 4.45 2.35
CA TRP A 171 8.49 3.83 3.65
C TRP A 171 7.76 2.48 3.66
N SER A 172 8.40 1.45 4.24
CA SER A 172 7.82 0.11 4.32
C SER A 172 8.00 -0.55 5.69
N CYS A 173 9.02 -0.17 6.47
CA CYS A 173 9.34 -0.79 7.75
C CYS A 173 8.16 -0.70 8.74
N TYR A 174 7.79 -1.85 9.33
CA TYR A 174 6.72 -1.95 10.32
C TYR A 174 7.09 -1.44 11.71
N ASP A 175 8.39 -1.45 12.04
CA ASP A 175 8.89 -1.11 13.37
C ASP A 175 10.22 -0.35 13.25
N PRO A 176 10.17 0.95 12.86
CA PRO A 176 11.33 1.84 12.85
C PRO A 176 12.08 1.88 14.17
N THR A 177 13.38 2.16 14.08
CA THR A 177 14.16 2.52 15.27
C THR A 177 13.70 3.87 15.85
N PRO A 178 14.01 4.18 17.13
CA PRO A 178 13.77 5.50 17.70
C PRO A 178 14.44 6.65 16.92
N ALA A 179 15.52 6.35 16.18
CA ALA A 179 16.22 7.30 15.32
C ALA A 179 15.53 7.55 13.96
N GLY A 180 14.41 6.87 13.67
CA GLY A 180 13.64 7.04 12.44
C GLY A 180 14.22 6.31 11.23
N THR A 181 14.96 5.22 11.44
CA THR A 181 15.51 4.37 10.37
C THR A 181 14.77 3.04 10.27
N HIS A 182 14.82 2.39 9.10
CA HIS A 182 14.27 1.05 8.91
C HIS A 182 15.03 0.06 9.81
N CYS A 183 14.32 -0.80 10.56
CA CYS A 183 15.01 -1.73 11.47
C CYS A 183 15.88 -2.76 10.77
N GLY A 184 15.56 -3.11 9.51
CA GLY A 184 16.24 -4.14 8.74
C GLY A 184 15.79 -5.57 9.04
N LEU A 185 15.13 -5.80 10.17
CA LEU A 185 14.80 -7.15 10.65
C LEU A 185 13.35 -7.59 10.38
N CYS A 186 12.39 -6.66 10.30
CA CYS A 186 11.00 -7.02 10.02
C CYS A 186 10.82 -7.54 8.58
N ASP A 187 9.77 -8.33 8.35
CA ASP A 187 9.49 -8.93 7.03
C ASP A 187 9.46 -7.88 5.92
N SER A 188 8.85 -6.73 6.17
CA SER A 188 8.79 -5.65 5.18
C SER A 188 10.17 -5.09 4.79
N CYS A 189 11.14 -5.07 5.73
CA CYS A 189 12.53 -4.71 5.42
C CYS A 189 13.22 -5.81 4.61
N ARG A 190 13.06 -7.08 5.01
CA ARG A 190 13.65 -8.24 4.31
C ARG A 190 13.13 -8.35 2.88
N ILE A 191 11.82 -8.26 2.70
CA ILE A 191 11.13 -8.32 1.41
C ILE A 191 11.57 -7.15 0.51
N ARG A 192 11.66 -5.93 1.07
CA ARG A 192 12.15 -4.76 0.34
C ARG A 192 13.59 -4.95 -0.13
N HIS A 193 14.50 -5.28 0.79
CA HIS A 193 15.91 -5.46 0.50
C HIS A 193 16.13 -6.52 -0.57
N LYS A 194 15.52 -7.70 -0.39
CA LYS A 194 15.54 -8.77 -1.39
C LYS A 194 15.01 -8.30 -2.74
N GLY A 195 13.95 -7.49 -2.76
CA GLY A 195 13.42 -6.91 -3.99
C GLY A 195 14.45 -6.07 -4.75
N PHE A 196 15.25 -5.26 -4.05
CA PHE A 196 16.33 -4.49 -4.67
C PHE A 196 17.50 -5.38 -5.13
N GLU A 197 17.90 -6.35 -4.32
CA GLU A 197 18.93 -7.33 -4.68
C GLU A 197 18.56 -8.12 -5.94
N ASP A 198 17.35 -8.72 -5.96
CA ASP A 198 16.85 -9.50 -7.09
C ASP A 198 16.63 -8.62 -8.34
N ALA A 199 16.38 -7.31 -8.16
CA ALA A 199 16.29 -6.35 -9.26
C ALA A 199 17.65 -5.94 -9.82
N ALA A 200 18.76 -6.24 -9.12
CA ALA A 200 20.10 -5.71 -9.39
C ALA A 200 20.15 -4.17 -9.41
N ILE A 201 19.39 -3.53 -8.50
CA ILE A 201 19.31 -2.08 -8.34
C ILE A 201 19.71 -1.74 -6.91
N ALA A 202 20.54 -0.71 -6.73
CA ALA A 202 20.99 -0.30 -5.40
C ALA A 202 19.80 0.11 -4.51
N ASP A 203 19.70 -0.47 -3.32
CA ASP A 203 18.67 -0.11 -2.34
C ASP A 203 18.98 1.26 -1.72
N PRO A 204 18.14 2.30 -1.91
CA PRO A 204 18.38 3.60 -1.30
C PRO A 204 18.04 3.65 0.20
N THR A 205 17.53 2.56 0.77
CA THR A 205 17.08 2.52 2.17
C THR A 205 18.23 2.43 3.16
N ILE A 206 18.16 3.28 4.18
CA ILE A 206 19.07 3.25 5.32
C ILE A 206 18.47 2.32 6.39
N TYR A 207 19.12 1.18 6.58
CA TYR A 207 18.75 0.20 7.60
C TYR A 207 19.64 0.35 8.85
N ALA A 208 19.05 0.16 10.02
CA ALA A 208 19.79 0.10 11.29
C ALA A 208 20.65 -1.17 11.41
N VAL A 209 20.15 -2.28 10.85
CA VAL A 209 20.85 -3.55 10.71
C VAL A 209 20.69 -3.99 9.27
N THR A 210 21.74 -4.49 8.63
CA THR A 210 21.63 -5.05 7.28
C THR A 210 20.61 -6.20 7.29
N PRO A 211 19.56 -6.16 6.44
CA PRO A 211 18.59 -7.23 6.35
C PRO A 211 19.30 -8.56 6.09
N PRO A 212 19.02 -9.63 6.87
CA PRO A 212 19.64 -10.92 6.62
C PRO A 212 19.21 -11.43 5.25
N ALA A 213 20.13 -12.11 4.56
CA ALA A 213 19.75 -12.93 3.41
C ALA A 213 18.65 -13.92 3.83
N PRO A 214 17.69 -14.22 2.94
CA PRO A 214 16.62 -15.16 3.22
C PRO A 214 17.14 -16.55 3.60
#